data_AF-A0A6J1S623-F1
#
_entry.id   AF-A0A6J1S623-F1
#
_cell.length_a   1.000
_cell.length_b   1.000
_cell.length_c   1.000
_cell.angle_alpha   90.00
_cell.angle_beta   90.00
_cell.angle_gamma   90.00
#
_symmetry.space_group_name_H-M   'P 1'
#
loop_
_entity.id
_entity.type
_entity.pdbx_description
1 polymer ?
#
loop_
_entity_poly.entity_id
_entity_poly.type
_entity_poly.pdbx_seq_one_letter_code
_entity_poly.pdbx_strand_id
1 'polypeptide(L)'
;MIVNEEEDQLQEHKRSQYTALREKLLADILQKGDDTRLSRRLQLEKHQETLERNTFQDKELKDKWSEKKSVEQHNKDTEKLRADEFLRREKLRNQLRLGTQEIRDLETQLRACYVGKGVHAQMKEKQLKQIREEIREKAHLEAQMVAWKEQEDEDRKTKEENLRQKYALRLAQQEQIVQKQQRKIDAYRTFVQEKLMLDAAVQELIEEDRRNSIARMQRQKACQKDIENFIVAREEWKEKQKLQQEEENKRIQAFVEMQTQRELKLQQEVQRKWEAKAQINDFLARKLYDEQMQDMEKRQVFQELAEEELREAQEARIRQELVVAVQKRIDLRLAMAHQQKERVLQLQREGQREQQMRQEMMEQKATQDRLDQLTAERRRIKIQEHRQAVERLLKERRVRRNLELEQIMRDHEAQLEEEKAREQIIEEERINILQQHAENLLGFMPRGLLKESDIQKLGSNFKTSFENHGVEQDPCL
;
A
#
# COMPACT_ATOMS: atom_id res chain seq x y z
N MET A 1 -202.23 109.18 72.07
CA MET A 1 -202.06 109.54 70.64
C MET A 1 -201.03 110.67 70.62
N ILE A 2 -200.01 110.77 69.76
CA ILE A 2 -199.58 110.05 68.56
C ILE A 2 -198.28 110.80 68.18
N VAL A 3 -197.11 110.19 68.10
CA VAL A 3 -196.67 109.11 67.21
C VAL A 3 -196.52 109.56 65.77
N ASN A 4 -197.54 110.12 65.15
CA ASN A 4 -197.63 109.89 63.71
C ASN A 4 -197.03 111.01 62.87
N GLU A 5 -196.63 112.12 63.46
CA GLU A 5 -196.24 113.29 62.65
C GLU A 5 -194.74 113.47 62.55
N GLU A 6 -194.05 112.70 63.38
CA GLU A 6 -192.66 112.41 63.15
C GLU A 6 -192.48 111.55 61.87
N GLU A 7 -193.50 110.82 61.40
CA GLU A 7 -193.33 109.93 60.23
C GLU A 7 -193.50 110.64 58.88
N ASP A 8 -194.51 111.48 58.74
CA ASP A 8 -194.82 112.02 57.43
C ASP A 8 -193.88 113.17 57.00
N GLN A 9 -193.29 113.93 57.94
CA GLN A 9 -192.31 114.97 57.60
C GLN A 9 -190.95 114.39 57.24
N LEU A 10 -190.68 113.20 57.75
CA LEU A 10 -189.53 112.42 57.33
C LEU A 10 -189.64 112.01 55.86
N GLN A 11 -190.84 111.69 55.38
CA GLN A 11 -191.05 111.34 53.98
C GLN A 11 -190.92 112.56 53.06
N GLU A 12 -191.36 113.73 53.50
CA GLU A 12 -191.25 114.94 52.69
C GLU A 12 -189.85 115.52 52.68
N HIS A 13 -189.15 115.40 53.80
CA HIS A 13 -187.73 115.67 53.87
C HIS A 13 -186.98 114.88 52.79
N LYS A 14 -187.35 113.61 52.57
CA LYS A 14 -186.75 112.77 51.53
C LYS A 14 -187.13 113.21 50.12
N ARG A 15 -188.38 113.61 49.89
CA ARG A 15 -188.82 114.05 48.54
C ARG A 15 -188.25 115.42 48.16
N SER A 16 -188.21 116.37 49.08
CA SER A 16 -187.60 117.70 48.91
C SER A 16 -186.09 117.60 48.65
N GLN A 17 -185.42 116.71 49.37
CA GLN A 17 -184.03 116.38 49.07
C GLN A 17 -183.87 115.82 47.65
N TYR A 18 -184.76 114.94 47.20
CA TYR A 18 -184.73 114.38 45.85
C TYR A 18 -185.00 115.41 44.73
N THR A 19 -185.85 116.41 44.96
CA THR A 19 -186.11 117.49 43.99
C THR A 19 -184.96 118.50 43.93
N ALA A 20 -184.43 118.91 45.08
CA ALA A 20 -183.29 119.82 45.16
C ALA A 20 -182.01 119.25 44.52
N LEU A 21 -181.78 117.94 44.66
CA LEU A 21 -180.65 117.26 44.00
C LEU A 21 -180.80 117.24 42.48
N ARG A 22 -182.02 117.01 41.97
CA ARG A 22 -182.29 116.96 40.52
C ARG A 22 -182.15 118.33 39.86
N GLU A 23 -182.54 119.42 40.55
CA GLU A 23 -182.32 120.79 40.08
C GLU A 23 -180.83 121.18 40.05
N LYS A 24 -180.06 120.80 41.08
CA LYS A 24 -178.60 120.97 41.06
C LYS A 24 -177.94 120.31 39.85
N LEU A 25 -178.38 119.11 39.46
CA LEU A 25 -177.79 118.34 38.37
C LEU A 25 -178.10 118.92 36.98
N LEU A 26 -179.28 119.54 36.79
CA LEU A 26 -179.63 120.24 35.54
C LEU A 26 -178.91 121.60 35.42
N ALA A 27 -178.73 122.33 36.53
CA ALA A 27 -178.00 123.61 36.55
C ALA A 27 -176.52 123.46 36.17
N ASP A 28 -175.85 122.42 36.66
CA ASP A 28 -174.43 122.15 36.37
C ASP A 28 -174.17 121.83 34.89
N ILE A 29 -175.11 121.17 34.20
CA ILE A 29 -174.97 120.82 32.77
C ILE A 29 -175.09 122.07 31.88
N LEU A 30 -175.94 123.03 32.26
CA LEU A 30 -176.08 124.32 31.56
C LEU A 30 -174.85 125.22 31.75
N GLN A 31 -174.31 125.32 32.98
CA GLN A 31 -173.10 126.12 33.24
C GLN A 31 -171.87 125.65 32.44
N LYS A 32 -171.65 124.33 32.33
CA LYS A 32 -170.51 123.80 31.57
C LYS A 32 -170.59 124.07 30.06
N GLY A 33 -171.81 124.25 29.52
CA GLY A 33 -172.04 124.62 28.12
C GLY A 33 -171.74 126.10 27.83
N ASP A 34 -171.95 126.98 28.81
CA ASP A 34 -171.68 128.41 28.66
C ASP A 34 -170.18 128.73 28.83
N ASP A 35 -169.50 128.03 29.73
CA ASP A 35 -168.05 128.17 29.95
C ASP A 35 -167.21 127.81 28.69
N THR A 36 -167.69 126.86 27.89
CA THR A 36 -167.03 126.45 26.64
C THR A 36 -167.20 127.48 25.51
N ARG A 37 -168.33 128.20 25.46
CA ARG A 37 -168.53 129.28 24.48
C ARG A 37 -167.71 130.50 24.82
N LEU A 38 -167.62 130.87 26.10
CA LEU A 38 -166.82 132.00 26.56
C LEU A 38 -165.32 131.78 26.28
N SER A 39 -164.83 130.56 26.50
CA SER A 39 -163.43 130.20 26.21
C SER A 39 -163.05 130.33 24.72
N ARG A 40 -163.96 129.98 23.79
CA ARG A 40 -163.69 130.16 22.35
C ARG A 40 -163.57 131.63 21.94
N ARG A 41 -164.39 132.51 22.55
CA ARG A 41 -164.34 133.94 22.24
C ARG A 41 -163.03 134.56 22.71
N LEU A 42 -162.58 134.20 23.92
CA LEU A 42 -161.32 134.68 24.48
C LEU A 42 -160.09 134.21 23.68
N GLN A 43 -160.16 133.02 23.07
CA GLN A 43 -159.07 132.50 22.23
C GLN A 43 -158.92 133.25 20.91
N LEU A 44 -160.03 133.69 20.31
CA LEU A 44 -159.99 134.48 19.07
C LEU A 44 -159.39 135.87 19.31
N GLU A 45 -159.73 136.50 20.43
CA GLU A 45 -159.20 137.81 20.81
C GLU A 45 -157.69 137.74 21.07
N LYS A 46 -157.23 136.72 21.80
CA LYS A 46 -155.79 136.45 21.98
C LYS A 46 -155.06 136.22 20.66
N HIS A 47 -155.71 135.58 19.69
CA HIS A 47 -155.08 135.35 18.40
C HIS A 47 -154.91 136.65 17.60
N GLN A 48 -155.85 137.58 17.70
CA GLN A 48 -155.74 138.90 17.06
C GLN A 48 -154.57 139.71 17.65
N GLU A 49 -154.41 139.75 18.96
CA GLU A 49 -153.27 140.44 19.61
C GLU A 49 -151.91 139.88 19.21
N THR A 50 -151.81 138.56 18.98
CA THR A 50 -150.56 137.94 18.54
C THR A 50 -150.14 138.37 17.14
N LEU A 51 -151.09 138.56 16.23
CA LEU A 51 -150.81 139.02 14.88
C LEU A 51 -150.32 140.48 14.88
N GLU A 52 -150.94 141.35 15.67
CA GLU A 52 -150.51 142.74 15.78
C GLU A 52 -149.09 142.86 16.35
N ARG A 53 -148.75 142.09 17.39
CA ARG A 53 -147.37 142.03 17.92
C ARG A 53 -146.35 141.60 16.87
N ASN A 54 -146.68 140.59 16.06
CA ASN A 54 -145.78 140.12 15.01
C ASN A 54 -145.54 141.20 13.93
N THR A 55 -146.60 141.92 13.52
CA THR A 55 -146.44 143.01 12.54
C THR A 55 -145.61 144.19 13.08
N PHE A 56 -145.67 144.45 14.40
CA PHE A 56 -144.86 145.48 15.03
C PHE A 56 -143.38 145.08 15.10
N GLN A 57 -143.09 143.82 15.47
CA GLN A 57 -141.73 143.29 15.52
C GLN A 57 -141.07 143.27 14.13
N ASP A 58 -141.81 142.93 13.07
CA ASP A 58 -141.28 142.94 11.70
C ASP A 58 -140.91 144.35 11.22
N LYS A 59 -141.62 145.39 11.66
CA LYS A 59 -141.25 146.78 11.37
C LYS A 59 -139.96 147.18 12.08
N GLU A 60 -139.83 146.89 13.38
CA GLU A 60 -138.59 147.15 14.11
C GLU A 60 -137.36 146.45 13.50
N LEU A 61 -137.52 145.23 13.02
CA LEU A 61 -136.42 144.47 12.41
C LEU A 61 -135.96 145.10 11.09
N LYS A 62 -136.88 145.64 10.29
CA LYS A 62 -136.54 146.36 9.05
C LYS A 62 -135.78 147.65 9.33
N ASP A 63 -136.19 148.41 10.34
CA ASP A 63 -135.52 149.67 10.70
C ASP A 63 -134.09 149.39 11.21
N LYS A 64 -133.92 148.40 12.10
CA LYS A 64 -132.60 147.95 12.58
C LYS A 64 -131.70 147.44 11.44
N TRP A 65 -132.26 146.81 10.42
CA TRP A 65 -131.49 146.36 9.26
C TRP A 65 -131.00 147.53 8.40
N SER A 66 -131.83 148.57 8.24
CA SER A 66 -131.45 149.79 7.50
C SER A 66 -130.34 150.58 8.21
N GLU A 67 -130.41 150.73 9.53
CA GLU A 67 -129.37 151.38 10.35
C GLU A 67 -128.02 150.64 10.26
N LYS A 68 -128.03 149.31 10.41
CA LYS A 68 -126.79 148.52 10.28
C LYS A 68 -126.10 148.72 8.94
N LYS A 69 -126.89 148.76 7.85
CA LYS A 69 -126.36 148.96 6.49
C LYS A 69 -125.73 150.34 6.31
N SER A 70 -126.28 151.37 6.96
CA SER A 70 -125.72 152.72 6.95
C SER A 70 -124.42 152.83 7.75
N VAL A 71 -124.33 152.16 8.91
CA VAL A 71 -123.11 152.13 9.74
C VAL A 71 -121.96 151.40 9.03
N GLU A 72 -122.25 150.31 8.33
CA GLU A 72 -121.25 149.54 7.58
C GLU A 72 -120.60 150.34 6.45
N GLN A 73 -121.38 151.19 5.76
CA GLN A 73 -120.87 152.09 4.72
C GLN A 73 -119.94 153.15 5.33
N HIS A 74 -120.35 153.76 6.45
CA HIS A 74 -119.50 154.72 7.16
C HIS A 74 -118.17 154.10 7.62
N ASN A 75 -118.19 152.89 8.17
CA ASN A 75 -116.96 152.23 8.62
C ASN A 75 -115.98 151.98 7.47
N LYS A 76 -116.46 151.48 6.33
CA LYS A 76 -115.62 151.24 5.13
C LYS A 76 -114.95 152.51 4.63
N ASP A 77 -115.63 153.64 4.69
CA ASP A 77 -115.05 154.92 4.28
C ASP A 77 -113.98 155.42 5.26
N THR A 78 -114.14 155.18 6.57
CA THR A 78 -113.11 155.52 7.57
C THR A 78 -111.83 154.68 7.46
N GLU A 79 -111.95 153.39 7.11
CA GLU A 79 -110.79 152.50 6.95
C GLU A 79 -109.95 152.87 5.73
N LYS A 80 -110.59 153.25 4.62
CA LYS A 80 -109.89 153.72 3.42
C LYS A 80 -109.05 154.97 3.71
N LEU A 81 -109.62 155.93 4.45
CA LEU A 81 -108.89 157.15 4.84
C LEU A 81 -107.66 156.83 5.71
N ARG A 82 -107.76 155.87 6.66
CA ARG A 82 -106.62 155.45 7.49
C ARG A 82 -105.51 154.79 6.67
N ALA A 83 -105.87 153.94 5.70
CA ALA A 83 -104.90 153.28 4.84
C ALA A 83 -104.14 154.28 3.95
N ASP A 84 -104.85 155.24 3.37
CA ASP A 84 -104.23 156.30 2.56
C ASP A 84 -103.31 157.20 3.39
N GLU A 85 -103.67 157.52 4.64
CA GLU A 85 -102.78 158.22 5.56
C GLU A 85 -101.52 157.40 5.92
N PHE A 86 -101.65 156.09 6.17
CA PHE A 86 -100.49 155.24 6.47
C PHE A 86 -99.52 155.19 5.29
N LEU A 87 -100.06 155.02 4.07
CA LEU A 87 -99.24 154.97 2.85
C LEU A 87 -98.56 156.31 2.57
N ARG A 88 -99.26 157.44 2.78
CA ARG A 88 -98.65 158.78 2.69
C ARG A 88 -97.53 158.96 3.73
N ARG A 89 -97.74 158.53 4.97
CA ARG A 89 -96.73 158.60 6.04
C ARG A 89 -95.51 157.72 5.78
N GLU A 90 -95.69 156.51 5.23
CA GLU A 90 -94.55 155.67 4.83
C GLU A 90 -93.80 156.22 3.62
N LYS A 91 -94.51 156.74 2.61
CA LYS A 91 -93.86 157.42 1.48
C LYS A 91 -93.07 158.64 1.95
N LEU A 92 -93.62 159.43 2.88
CA LEU A 92 -92.90 160.53 3.52
C LEU A 92 -91.69 160.01 4.32
N ARG A 93 -91.81 158.94 5.11
CA ARG A 93 -90.69 158.34 5.86
C ARG A 93 -89.59 157.81 4.93
N ASN A 94 -89.95 157.19 3.81
CA ASN A 94 -88.98 156.72 2.83
C ASN A 94 -88.30 157.88 2.11
N GLN A 95 -89.04 158.94 1.77
CA GLN A 95 -88.45 160.19 1.28
C GLN A 95 -87.52 160.82 2.31
N LEU A 96 -87.84 160.77 3.61
CA LEU A 96 -86.96 161.23 4.67
C LEU A 96 -85.70 160.36 4.80
N ARG A 97 -85.82 159.01 4.82
CA ARG A 97 -84.67 158.09 4.87
C ARG A 97 -83.70 158.27 3.69
N LEU A 98 -84.25 158.53 2.51
CA LEU A 98 -83.44 158.78 1.31
C LEU A 98 -82.98 160.23 1.24
N GLY A 99 -83.72 161.20 1.77
CA GLY A 99 -83.41 162.63 1.68
C GLY A 99 -82.44 163.14 2.74
N THR A 100 -82.39 162.53 3.93
CA THR A 100 -81.49 162.95 5.01
C THR A 100 -80.18 162.17 5.00
N GLN A 101 -79.07 162.90 5.02
CA GLN A 101 -77.72 162.34 4.95
C GLN A 101 -77.32 161.60 6.25
N GLU A 102 -77.78 162.09 7.40
CA GLU A 102 -77.50 161.52 8.73
C GLU A 102 -77.89 160.04 8.85
N ILE A 103 -79.00 159.63 8.22
CA ILE A 103 -79.48 158.24 8.29
C ILE A 103 -78.56 157.31 7.48
N ARG A 104 -78.04 157.77 6.34
CA ARG A 104 -77.09 156.99 5.53
C ARG A 104 -75.77 156.81 6.26
N ASP A 105 -75.28 157.85 6.93
CA ASP A 105 -74.04 157.79 7.70
C ASP A 105 -74.16 156.78 8.85
N LEU A 106 -75.28 156.79 9.57
CA LEU A 106 -75.56 155.78 10.61
C LEU A 106 -75.60 154.35 10.06
N GLU A 107 -76.23 154.11 8.90
CA GLU A 107 -76.25 152.78 8.28
C GLU A 107 -74.85 152.29 7.87
N THR A 108 -73.99 153.18 7.35
CA THR A 108 -72.61 152.81 7.00
C THR A 108 -71.77 152.50 8.23
N GLN A 109 -71.92 153.26 9.32
CA GLN A 109 -71.27 153.00 10.60
C GLN A 109 -71.70 151.65 11.19
N LEU A 110 -72.99 151.33 11.15
CA LEU A 110 -73.50 150.03 11.61
C LEU A 110 -72.94 148.87 10.79
N ARG A 111 -72.87 149.00 9.46
CA ARG A 111 -72.24 147.98 8.60
C ARG A 111 -70.76 147.77 8.94
N ALA A 112 -70.02 148.86 9.21
CA ALA A 112 -68.62 148.77 9.64
C ALA A 112 -68.47 148.04 10.99
N CYS A 113 -69.36 148.27 11.95
CA CYS A 113 -69.37 147.52 13.22
C CYS A 113 -69.60 146.02 13.02
N TYR A 114 -70.52 145.62 12.12
CA TYR A 114 -70.75 144.21 11.79
C TYR A 114 -69.52 143.55 11.17
N VAL A 115 -68.84 144.24 10.24
CA VAL A 115 -67.56 143.77 9.68
C VAL A 115 -66.49 143.64 10.77
N GLY A 116 -66.38 144.64 11.65
CA GLY A 116 -65.47 144.61 12.80
C GLY A 116 -65.69 143.41 13.73
N LYS A 117 -66.95 143.03 13.99
CA LYS A 117 -67.29 141.81 14.75
C LYS A 117 -66.78 140.54 14.06
N GLY A 118 -66.92 140.45 12.73
CA GLY A 118 -66.42 139.32 11.94
C GLY A 118 -64.90 139.20 11.97
N VAL A 119 -64.18 140.33 11.78
CA VAL A 119 -62.72 140.38 11.88
C VAL A 119 -62.24 139.98 13.28
N HIS A 120 -62.92 140.43 14.34
CA HIS A 120 -62.58 140.05 15.71
C HIS A 120 -62.72 138.54 15.97
N ALA A 121 -63.80 137.92 15.48
CA ALA A 121 -64.00 136.47 15.59
C ALA A 121 -62.90 135.69 14.86
N GLN A 122 -62.52 136.12 13.66
CA GLN A 122 -61.42 135.50 12.89
C GLN A 122 -60.07 135.62 13.61
N MET A 123 -59.76 136.79 14.18
CA MET A 123 -58.54 136.98 14.97
C MET A 123 -58.48 136.04 16.18
N LYS A 124 -59.61 135.84 16.87
CA LYS A 124 -59.71 134.89 17.99
C LYS A 124 -59.55 133.44 17.53
N GLU A 125 -60.15 133.05 16.41
CA GLU A 125 -59.98 131.71 15.84
C GLU A 125 -58.51 131.44 15.46
N LYS A 126 -57.85 132.42 14.85
CA LYS A 126 -56.42 132.32 14.52
C LYS A 126 -55.55 132.15 15.77
N GLN A 127 -55.83 132.93 16.83
CA GLN A 127 -55.15 132.79 18.13
C GLN A 127 -55.35 131.39 18.73
N LEU A 128 -56.56 130.84 18.68
CA LEU A 128 -56.83 129.48 19.17
C LEU A 128 -56.12 128.40 18.34
N LYS A 129 -56.00 128.58 17.03
CA LYS A 129 -55.23 127.66 16.16
C LYS A 129 -53.75 127.67 16.53
N GLN A 130 -53.15 128.86 16.70
CA GLN A 130 -51.76 129.00 17.13
C GLN A 130 -51.51 128.30 18.47
N ILE A 131 -52.36 128.54 19.48
CA ILE A 131 -52.23 127.88 20.78
C ILE A 131 -52.34 126.35 20.65
N ARG A 132 -53.22 125.83 19.80
CA ARG A 132 -53.34 124.38 19.57
C ARG A 132 -52.11 123.78 18.90
N GLU A 133 -51.51 124.50 17.94
CA GLU A 133 -50.27 124.09 17.28
C GLU A 133 -49.11 124.06 18.27
N GLU A 134 -48.94 125.10 19.09
CA GLU A 134 -47.94 125.13 20.16
C GLU A 134 -48.09 123.98 21.16
N ILE A 135 -49.32 123.62 21.54
CA ILE A 135 -49.59 122.47 22.42
C ILE A 135 -49.18 121.16 21.75
N ARG A 136 -49.47 120.99 20.44
CA ARG A 136 -49.10 119.78 19.69
C ARG A 136 -47.59 119.65 19.54
N GLU A 137 -46.91 120.75 19.25
CA GLU A 137 -45.44 120.77 19.13
C GLU A 137 -44.78 120.43 20.47
N LYS A 138 -45.26 121.02 21.57
CA LYS A 138 -44.78 120.68 22.92
C LYS A 138 -45.01 119.20 23.25
N ALA A 139 -46.21 118.67 22.98
CA ALA A 139 -46.50 117.26 23.22
C ALA A 139 -45.62 116.32 22.36
N HIS A 140 -45.32 116.70 21.12
CA HIS A 140 -44.44 115.93 20.25
C HIS A 140 -42.98 115.96 20.73
N LEU A 141 -42.48 117.13 21.14
CA LEU A 141 -41.14 117.27 21.73
C LEU A 141 -41.02 116.49 23.04
N GLU A 142 -42.04 116.53 23.89
CA GLU A 142 -42.09 115.74 25.13
C GLU A 142 -42.08 114.23 24.84
N ALA A 143 -42.87 113.77 23.87
CA ALA A 143 -42.88 112.37 23.45
C ALA A 143 -41.53 111.91 22.89
N GLN A 144 -40.86 112.74 22.09
CA GLN A 144 -39.50 112.47 21.62
C GLN A 144 -38.50 112.39 22.78
N MET A 145 -38.54 113.34 23.71
CA MET A 145 -37.65 113.36 24.88
C MET A 145 -37.84 112.12 25.75
N VAL A 146 -39.07 111.63 25.92
CA VAL A 146 -39.36 110.39 26.65
C VAL A 146 -38.78 109.19 25.91
N ALA A 147 -39.03 109.07 24.60
CA ALA A 147 -38.50 107.97 23.79
C ALA A 147 -36.96 107.92 23.78
N TRP A 148 -36.29 109.09 23.74
CA TRP A 148 -34.83 109.17 23.82
C TRP A 148 -34.30 108.70 25.18
N LYS A 149 -34.96 109.07 26.29
CA LYS A 149 -34.60 108.60 27.63
C LYS A 149 -34.83 107.10 27.79
N GLU A 150 -35.93 106.57 27.25
CA GLU A 150 -36.21 105.14 27.26
C GLU A 150 -35.14 104.34 26.51
N GLN A 151 -34.72 104.80 25.32
CA GLN A 151 -33.61 104.20 24.58
C GLN A 151 -32.28 104.25 25.34
N GLU A 152 -31.97 105.37 25.98
CA GLU A 152 -30.75 105.49 26.79
C GLU A 152 -30.76 104.55 28.00
N ASP A 153 -31.90 104.39 28.67
CA ASP A 153 -32.07 103.45 29.78
C ASP A 153 -32.01 101.98 29.32
N GLU A 154 -32.55 101.64 28.14
CA GLU A 154 -32.42 100.32 27.52
C GLU A 154 -30.95 100.01 27.17
N ASP A 155 -30.24 100.96 26.56
CA ASP A 155 -28.81 100.85 26.28
C ASP A 155 -27.99 100.71 27.56
N ARG A 156 -28.37 101.37 28.65
CA ARG A 156 -27.70 101.21 29.95
C ARG A 156 -27.94 99.82 30.51
N LYS A 157 -29.18 99.31 30.47
CA LYS A 157 -29.51 97.95 30.93
C LYS A 157 -28.78 96.89 30.11
N THR A 158 -28.76 96.99 28.78
CA THR A 158 -28.03 96.03 27.93
C THR A 158 -26.53 96.05 28.19
N LYS A 159 -25.93 97.24 28.44
CA LYS A 159 -24.52 97.35 28.84
C LYS A 159 -24.26 96.68 30.20
N GLU A 160 -25.13 96.90 31.19
CA GLU A 160 -25.03 96.26 32.51
C GLU A 160 -25.17 94.73 32.41
N GLU A 161 -26.12 94.23 31.62
CA GLU A 161 -26.29 92.80 31.36
C GLU A 161 -25.08 92.20 30.65
N ASN A 162 -24.54 92.88 29.63
CA ASN A 162 -23.31 92.47 28.96
C ASN A 162 -22.10 92.42 29.91
N LEU A 163 -21.99 93.37 30.83
CA LEU A 163 -20.94 93.35 31.86
C LEU A 163 -21.13 92.20 32.84
N ARG A 164 -22.37 91.94 33.28
CA ARG A 164 -22.70 90.79 34.14
C ARG A 164 -22.37 89.47 33.46
N GLN A 165 -22.73 89.31 32.19
CA GLN A 165 -22.41 88.13 31.39
C GLN A 165 -20.89 87.96 31.23
N LYS A 166 -20.15 89.03 30.90
CA LYS A 166 -18.68 88.99 30.82
C LYS A 166 -18.05 88.60 32.14
N TYR A 167 -18.56 89.11 33.26
CA TYR A 167 -18.09 88.77 34.59
C TYR A 167 -18.38 87.30 34.94
N ALA A 168 -19.59 86.82 34.68
CA ALA A 168 -19.97 85.42 34.87
C ALA A 168 -19.12 84.47 34.02
N LEU A 169 -18.88 84.80 32.76
CA LEU A 169 -17.99 84.04 31.87
C LEU A 169 -16.56 84.02 32.40
N ARG A 170 -16.04 85.15 32.90
CA ARG A 170 -14.69 85.22 33.50
C ARG A 170 -14.60 84.33 34.74
N LEU A 171 -15.60 84.34 35.62
CA LEU A 171 -15.65 83.47 36.80
C LEU A 171 -15.67 81.99 36.38
N ALA A 172 -16.55 81.62 35.43
CA ALA A 172 -16.61 80.25 34.91
C ALA A 172 -15.28 79.80 34.28
N GLN A 173 -14.59 80.68 33.56
CA GLN A 173 -13.25 80.40 33.02
C GLN A 173 -12.21 80.19 34.13
N GLN A 174 -12.25 80.98 35.20
CA GLN A 174 -11.37 80.80 36.36
C GLN A 174 -11.64 79.46 37.06
N GLU A 175 -12.90 79.10 37.27
CA GLU A 175 -13.29 77.80 37.83
C GLU A 175 -12.79 76.65 36.96
N GLN A 176 -12.91 76.75 35.63
CA GLN A 176 -12.37 75.74 34.72
C GLN A 176 -10.84 75.60 34.80
N ILE A 177 -10.11 76.70 34.99
CA ILE A 177 -8.65 76.67 35.18
C ILE A 177 -8.31 75.94 36.48
N VAL A 178 -9.00 76.28 37.58
CA VAL A 178 -8.81 75.62 38.88
C VAL A 178 -9.12 74.12 38.79
N GLN A 179 -10.25 73.75 38.18
CA GLN A 179 -10.61 72.34 37.97
C GLN A 179 -9.56 71.60 37.12
N LYS A 180 -9.04 72.21 36.06
CA LYS A 180 -7.95 71.62 35.25
C LYS A 180 -6.69 71.42 36.07
N GLN A 181 -6.34 72.36 36.95
CA GLN A 181 -5.19 72.23 37.84
C GLN A 181 -5.40 71.13 38.89
N GLN A 182 -6.59 71.06 39.50
CA GLN A 182 -6.94 69.99 40.45
C GLN A 182 -6.85 68.62 39.79
N ARG A 183 -7.42 68.46 38.59
CA ARG A 183 -7.30 67.21 37.81
C ARG A 183 -5.85 66.81 37.54
N LYS A 184 -4.96 67.78 37.26
CA LYS A 184 -3.52 67.51 37.11
C LYS A 184 -2.88 67.06 38.41
N ILE A 185 -3.24 67.68 39.54
CA ILE A 185 -2.75 67.31 40.86
C ILE A 185 -3.22 65.90 41.23
N ASP A 186 -4.49 65.58 41.01
CA ASP A 186 -5.06 64.26 41.30
C ASP A 186 -4.50 63.17 40.38
N ALA A 187 -4.31 63.47 39.09
CA ALA A 187 -3.63 62.57 38.15
C ALA A 187 -2.16 62.33 38.56
N TYR A 188 -1.46 63.35 39.05
CA TYR A 188 -0.09 63.18 39.55
C TYR A 188 -0.06 62.35 40.84
N ARG A 189 -1.01 62.56 41.76
CA ARG A 189 -1.13 61.77 42.99
C ARG A 189 -1.37 60.30 42.70
N THR A 190 -2.31 60.00 41.80
CA THR A 190 -2.60 58.63 41.36
C THR A 190 -1.39 58.00 40.66
N PHE A 191 -0.73 58.73 39.77
CA PHE A 191 0.52 58.28 39.15
C PHE A 191 1.62 57.92 40.16
N VAL A 192 1.84 58.77 41.17
CA VAL A 192 2.84 58.49 42.22
C VAL A 192 2.44 57.27 43.05
N GLN A 193 1.16 57.11 43.38
CA GLN A 193 0.66 55.92 44.07
C GLN A 193 0.88 54.65 43.24
N GLU A 194 0.50 54.67 41.96
CA GLU A 194 0.73 53.55 41.03
C GLU A 194 2.22 53.22 40.90
N LYS A 195 3.08 54.23 40.77
CA LYS A 195 4.53 54.05 40.71
C LYS A 195 5.09 53.38 41.95
N LEU A 196 4.64 53.78 43.15
CA LEU A 196 5.04 53.14 44.41
C LEU A 196 4.54 51.69 44.50
N MET A 197 3.32 51.41 44.06
CA MET A 197 2.78 50.05 44.01
C MET A 197 3.56 49.16 43.04
N LEU A 198 3.93 49.70 41.86
CA LEU A 198 4.75 49.00 40.88
C LEU A 198 6.17 48.75 41.41
N ASP A 199 6.80 49.74 42.03
CA ASP A 199 8.12 49.56 42.65
C ASP A 199 8.08 48.48 43.74
N ALA A 200 7.03 48.45 44.57
CA ALA A 200 6.84 47.41 45.58
C ALA A 200 6.67 46.02 44.95
N ALA A 201 5.84 45.90 43.91
CA ALA A 201 5.66 44.64 43.18
C ALA A 201 6.97 44.14 42.52
N VAL A 202 7.78 45.06 41.97
CA VAL A 202 9.11 44.72 41.42
C VAL A 202 10.05 44.25 42.53
N GLN A 203 10.04 44.89 43.70
CA GLN A 203 10.84 44.44 44.84
C GLN A 203 10.42 43.05 45.31
N GLU A 204 9.12 42.77 45.43
CA GLU A 204 8.59 41.45 45.77
C GLU A 204 9.03 40.39 44.74
N LEU A 205 8.96 40.70 43.44
CA LEU A 205 9.42 39.80 42.38
C LEU A 205 10.92 39.49 42.51
N ILE A 206 11.75 40.51 42.76
CA ILE A 206 13.20 40.33 42.95
C ILE A 206 13.48 39.46 44.19
N GLU A 207 12.75 39.66 45.29
CA GLU A 207 12.87 38.82 46.48
C GLU A 207 12.44 37.38 46.22
N GLU A 208 11.35 37.18 45.50
CA GLU A 208 10.86 35.87 45.12
C GLU A 208 11.86 35.14 44.21
N ASP A 209 12.41 35.83 43.21
CA ASP A 209 13.47 35.29 42.34
C ASP A 209 14.73 34.92 43.13
N ARG A 210 15.13 35.74 44.11
CA ARG A 210 16.24 35.40 45.02
C ARG A 210 15.94 34.15 45.84
N ARG A 211 14.74 34.04 46.43
CA ARG A 211 14.32 32.84 47.19
C ARG A 211 14.30 31.59 46.32
N ASN A 212 13.76 31.70 45.11
CA ASN A 212 13.71 30.60 44.15
C ASN A 212 15.11 30.16 43.70
N SER A 213 16.02 31.11 43.47
CA SER A 213 17.42 30.82 43.14
C SER A 213 18.15 30.09 44.29
N ILE A 214 17.98 30.57 45.54
CA ILE A 214 18.54 29.91 46.73
C ILE A 214 17.97 28.49 46.89
N ALA A 215 16.65 28.33 46.77
CA ALA A 215 15.99 27.02 46.86
C ALA A 215 16.48 26.05 45.77
N ARG A 216 16.68 26.54 44.54
CA ARG A 216 17.26 25.74 43.44
C ARG A 216 18.69 25.30 43.76
N MET A 217 19.52 26.21 44.27
CA MET A 217 20.89 25.89 44.69
C MET A 217 20.88 24.84 45.82
N GLN A 218 20.00 24.97 46.81
CA GLN A 218 19.87 24.00 47.90
C GLN A 218 19.45 22.63 47.40
N ARG A 219 18.47 22.55 46.49
CA ARG A 219 18.06 21.29 45.85
C ARG A 219 19.20 20.66 45.05
N GLN A 220 19.97 21.46 44.31
CA GLN A 220 21.15 20.98 43.60
C GLN A 220 22.20 20.41 44.56
N LYS A 221 22.51 21.13 45.65
CA LYS A 221 23.44 20.66 46.68
C LYS A 221 22.97 19.38 47.37
N ALA A 222 21.66 19.26 47.65
CA ALA A 222 21.09 18.03 48.21
C ALA A 222 21.24 16.86 47.24
N CYS A 223 20.86 17.05 45.97
CA CYS A 223 21.02 16.04 44.94
C CYS A 223 22.50 15.64 44.71
N GLN A 224 23.43 16.60 44.74
CA GLN A 224 24.87 16.31 44.68
C GLN A 224 25.32 15.43 45.84
N LYS A 225 24.90 15.73 47.08
CA LYS A 225 25.18 14.87 48.23
C LYS A 225 24.59 13.48 48.09
N ASP A 226 23.37 13.36 47.58
CA ASP A 226 22.73 12.07 47.35
C ASP A 226 23.50 11.25 46.29
N ILE A 227 24.00 11.90 45.24
CA ILE A 227 24.85 11.28 44.22
C ILE A 227 26.19 10.83 44.83
N GLU A 228 26.85 11.68 45.62
CA GLU A 228 28.10 11.34 46.32
C GLU A 228 27.89 10.13 47.24
N ASN A 229 26.85 10.16 48.07
CA ASN A 229 26.48 9.05 48.95
C ASN A 229 26.21 7.76 48.15
N PHE A 230 25.54 7.87 47.00
CA PHE A 230 25.27 6.73 46.14
C PHE A 230 26.55 6.17 45.50
N ILE A 231 27.49 7.01 45.10
CA ILE A 231 28.79 6.58 44.56
C ILE A 231 29.58 5.82 45.64
N VAL A 232 29.68 6.38 46.85
CA VAL A 232 30.36 5.73 47.98
C VAL A 232 29.70 4.39 48.31
N ALA A 233 28.38 4.34 48.45
CA ALA A 233 27.66 3.10 48.72
C ALA A 233 27.84 2.05 47.61
N ARG A 234 27.92 2.49 46.35
CA ARG A 234 28.19 1.61 45.20
C ARG A 234 29.61 1.06 45.22
N GLU A 235 30.60 1.86 45.62
CA GLU A 235 31.99 1.42 45.77
C GLU A 235 32.11 0.40 46.90
N GLU A 236 31.54 0.68 48.08
CA GLU A 236 31.49 -0.26 49.20
C GLU A 236 30.81 -1.58 48.81
N TRP A 237 29.72 -1.51 48.03
CA TRP A 237 29.05 -2.70 47.52
C TRP A 237 29.93 -3.50 46.55
N LYS A 238 30.64 -2.83 45.65
CA LYS A 238 31.60 -3.48 44.75
C LYS A 238 32.74 -4.14 45.51
N GLU A 239 33.27 -3.51 46.55
CA GLU A 239 34.32 -4.09 47.39
C GLU A 239 33.81 -5.32 48.14
N LYS A 240 32.62 -5.25 48.76
CA LYS A 240 31.98 -6.41 49.39
C LYS A 240 31.77 -7.56 48.40
N GLN A 241 31.34 -7.25 47.18
CA GLN A 241 31.21 -8.24 46.10
C GLN A 241 32.54 -8.87 45.70
N LYS A 242 33.61 -8.08 45.55
CA LYS A 242 34.95 -8.61 45.28
C LYS A 242 35.43 -9.53 46.40
N LEU A 243 35.24 -9.16 47.66
CA LEU A 243 35.61 -10.00 48.80
C LEU A 243 34.84 -11.32 48.79
N GLN A 244 33.54 -11.30 48.52
CA GLN A 244 32.73 -12.52 48.38
C GLN A 244 33.23 -13.41 47.23
N GLN A 245 33.53 -12.82 46.08
CA GLN A 245 34.10 -13.54 44.94
C GLN A 245 35.48 -14.11 45.25
N GLU A 246 36.34 -13.40 45.96
CA GLU A 246 37.65 -13.90 46.39
C GLU A 246 37.52 -15.08 47.36
N GLU A 247 36.58 -15.03 48.29
CA GLU A 247 36.29 -16.15 49.20
C GLU A 247 35.77 -17.38 48.43
N GLU A 248 34.85 -17.19 47.49
CA GLU A 248 34.36 -18.28 46.62
C GLU A 248 35.49 -18.84 45.74
N ASN A 249 36.32 -17.98 45.16
CA ASN A 249 37.48 -18.39 44.36
C ASN A 249 38.48 -19.19 45.20
N LYS A 250 38.74 -18.80 46.45
CA LYS A 250 39.59 -19.59 47.37
C LYS A 250 38.99 -20.96 47.66
N ARG A 251 37.66 -21.06 47.83
CA ARG A 251 36.96 -22.35 48.00
C ARG A 251 37.08 -23.22 46.75
N ILE A 252 36.95 -22.64 45.57
CA ILE A 252 37.12 -23.33 44.28
C ILE A 252 38.56 -23.81 44.13
N GLN A 253 39.56 -22.97 44.41
CA GLN A 253 40.97 -23.34 44.36
C GLN A 253 41.28 -24.51 45.29
N ALA A 254 40.84 -24.45 46.56
CA ALA A 254 41.02 -25.54 47.51
C ALA A 254 40.36 -26.85 47.03
N PHE A 255 39.19 -26.76 46.40
CA PHE A 255 38.53 -27.93 45.81
C PHE A 255 39.30 -28.50 44.62
N VAL A 256 39.80 -27.65 43.72
CA VAL A 256 40.61 -28.06 42.57
C VAL A 256 41.91 -28.71 43.04
N GLU A 257 42.61 -28.13 44.02
CA GLU A 257 43.82 -28.72 44.61
C GLU A 257 43.54 -30.08 45.24
N MET A 258 42.41 -30.25 45.93
CA MET A 258 42.00 -31.54 46.45
C MET A 258 41.77 -32.57 45.32
N GLN A 259 41.15 -32.16 44.21
CA GLN A 259 40.93 -33.04 43.05
C GLN A 259 42.24 -33.41 42.35
N THR A 260 43.11 -32.44 42.09
CA THR A 260 44.42 -32.72 41.47
C THR A 260 45.28 -33.64 42.34
N GLN A 261 45.23 -33.49 43.67
CA GLN A 261 45.89 -34.43 44.59
C GLN A 261 45.30 -35.86 44.51
N ARG A 262 43.98 -36.00 44.34
CA ARG A 262 43.34 -37.31 44.14
C ARG A 262 43.75 -37.93 42.80
N GLU A 263 43.73 -37.15 41.73
CA GLU A 263 44.17 -37.59 40.41
C GLU A 263 45.65 -38.00 40.41
N LEU A 264 46.51 -37.22 41.07
CA LEU A 264 47.94 -37.54 41.20
C LEU A 264 48.14 -38.86 41.94
N LYS A 265 47.40 -39.11 43.03
CA LYS A 265 47.45 -40.40 43.75
C LYS A 265 47.02 -41.57 42.86
N LEU A 266 45.93 -41.40 42.10
CA LEU A 266 45.48 -42.41 41.13
C LEU A 266 46.53 -42.67 40.05
N GLN A 267 47.15 -41.60 39.52
CA GLN A 267 48.22 -41.72 38.53
C GLN A 267 49.44 -42.46 39.10
N GLN A 268 49.84 -42.18 40.34
CA GLN A 268 50.92 -42.90 41.02
C GLN A 268 50.58 -44.39 41.21
N GLU A 269 49.34 -44.73 41.55
CA GLU A 269 48.90 -46.12 41.64
C GLU A 269 48.91 -46.84 40.28
N VAL A 270 48.50 -46.16 39.22
CA VAL A 270 48.56 -46.69 37.84
C VAL A 270 50.01 -46.89 37.41
N GLN A 271 50.90 -45.94 37.70
CA GLN A 271 52.33 -46.05 37.42
C GLN A 271 52.96 -47.23 38.17
N ARG A 272 52.69 -47.39 39.47
CA ARG A 272 53.16 -48.56 40.24
C ARG A 272 52.68 -49.89 39.66
N LYS A 273 51.41 -49.96 39.23
CA LYS A 273 50.87 -51.15 38.57
C LYS A 273 51.53 -51.40 37.21
N TRP A 274 51.86 -50.35 36.47
CA TRP A 274 52.57 -50.45 35.20
C TRP A 274 54.02 -50.91 35.39
N GLU A 275 54.75 -50.35 36.35
CA GLU A 275 56.10 -50.78 36.73
C GLU A 275 56.13 -52.24 37.16
N ALA A 276 55.18 -52.68 37.98
CA ALA A 276 55.06 -54.10 38.37
C ALA A 276 54.79 -55.00 37.16
N LYS A 277 53.94 -54.59 36.22
CA LYS A 277 53.69 -55.32 34.97
C LYS A 277 54.94 -55.34 34.07
N ALA A 278 55.68 -54.25 33.99
CA ALA A 278 56.92 -54.17 33.23
C ALA A 278 57.97 -55.15 33.79
N GLN A 279 58.14 -55.21 35.11
CA GLN A 279 59.03 -56.18 35.76
C GLN A 279 58.63 -57.64 35.46
N ILE A 280 57.33 -57.95 35.46
CA ILE A 280 56.84 -59.28 35.09
C ILE A 280 57.10 -59.58 33.61
N ASN A 281 56.85 -58.61 32.73
CA ASN A 281 57.12 -58.76 31.30
C ASN A 281 58.61 -58.97 31.00
N ASP A 282 59.50 -58.22 31.66
CA ASP A 282 60.95 -58.38 31.53
C ASP A 282 61.40 -59.78 32.00
N PHE A 283 60.82 -60.27 33.11
CA PHE A 283 61.08 -61.63 33.59
C PHE A 283 60.61 -62.71 32.60
N LEU A 284 59.41 -62.55 32.03
CA LEU A 284 58.89 -63.46 31.00
C LEU A 284 59.73 -63.42 29.72
N ALA A 285 60.16 -62.23 29.29
CA ALA A 285 61.02 -62.07 28.12
C ALA A 285 62.37 -62.78 28.31
N ARG A 286 62.98 -62.68 29.50
CA ARG A 286 64.21 -63.42 29.84
C ARG A 286 63.97 -64.93 29.81
N LYS A 287 62.88 -65.43 30.40
CA LYS A 287 62.55 -66.86 30.35
C LYS A 287 62.35 -67.38 28.93
N LEU A 288 61.61 -66.65 28.10
CA LEU A 288 61.41 -67.01 26.69
C LEU A 288 62.73 -67.04 25.92
N TYR A 289 63.63 -66.08 26.19
CA TYR A 289 64.96 -66.06 25.58
C TYR A 289 65.80 -67.28 26.00
N ASP A 290 65.81 -67.62 27.29
CA ASP A 290 66.52 -68.78 27.79
C ASP A 290 65.96 -70.10 27.22
N GLU A 291 64.63 -70.24 27.12
CA GLU A 291 63.98 -71.40 26.49
C GLU A 291 64.33 -71.50 25.00
N GLN A 292 64.32 -70.38 24.27
CA GLN A 292 64.73 -70.36 22.86
C GLN A 292 66.20 -70.76 22.69
N MET A 293 67.09 -70.30 23.58
CA MET A 293 68.50 -70.70 23.54
C MET A 293 68.67 -72.19 23.80
N GLN A 294 67.99 -72.75 24.80
CA GLN A 294 68.01 -74.19 25.06
C GLN A 294 67.48 -75.00 23.88
N ASP A 295 66.44 -74.53 23.19
CA ASP A 295 65.92 -75.21 22.01
C ASP A 295 66.88 -75.12 20.81
N MET A 296 67.60 -74.01 20.66
CA MET A 296 68.66 -73.89 19.65
C MET A 296 69.85 -74.81 19.95
N GLU A 297 70.28 -74.89 21.21
CA GLU A 297 71.32 -75.83 21.66
C GLU A 297 70.90 -77.29 21.40
N LYS A 298 69.67 -77.67 21.76
CA LYS A 298 69.14 -79.02 21.46
C LYS A 298 69.12 -79.31 19.97
N ARG A 299 68.70 -78.34 19.14
CA ARG A 299 68.68 -78.49 17.67
C ARG A 299 70.09 -78.67 17.11
N GLN A 300 71.08 -77.94 17.63
CA GLN A 300 72.48 -78.11 17.26
C GLN A 300 72.97 -79.53 17.60
N VAL A 301 72.70 -80.02 18.81
CA VAL A 301 73.05 -81.39 19.21
C VAL A 301 72.39 -82.44 18.31
N PHE A 302 71.11 -82.26 17.93
CA PHE A 302 70.44 -83.16 17.00
C PHE A 302 71.06 -83.14 15.59
N GLN A 303 71.51 -81.97 15.12
CA GLN A 303 72.21 -81.85 13.83
C GLN A 303 73.57 -82.55 13.87
N GLU A 304 74.36 -82.32 14.92
CA GLU A 304 75.64 -82.98 15.13
C GLU A 304 75.49 -84.51 15.19
N LEU A 305 74.50 -85.01 15.91
CA LEU A 305 74.20 -86.45 15.98
C LEU A 305 73.84 -87.02 14.60
N ALA A 306 73.00 -86.34 13.81
CA ALA A 306 72.63 -86.78 12.47
C ALA A 306 73.84 -86.81 11.51
N GLU A 307 74.77 -85.87 11.66
CA GLU A 307 76.03 -85.86 10.90
C GLU A 307 76.95 -87.03 11.28
N GLU A 308 77.08 -87.33 12.58
CA GLU A 308 77.85 -88.49 13.06
C GLU A 308 77.23 -89.81 12.57
N GLU A 309 75.90 -89.99 12.66
CA GLU A 309 75.22 -91.17 12.12
C GLU A 309 75.46 -91.34 10.60
N LEU A 310 75.48 -90.24 9.84
CA LEU A 310 75.79 -90.25 8.41
C LEU A 310 77.25 -90.65 8.16
N ARG A 311 78.21 -90.15 8.95
CA ARG A 311 79.64 -90.53 8.87
C ARG A 311 79.83 -92.02 9.16
N GLU A 312 79.23 -92.53 10.24
CA GLU A 312 79.28 -93.95 10.57
C GLU A 312 78.67 -94.83 9.47
N ALA A 313 77.55 -94.42 8.88
CA ALA A 313 76.94 -95.13 7.76
C ALA A 313 77.84 -95.13 6.51
N GLN A 314 78.54 -94.04 6.21
CA GLN A 314 79.51 -93.97 5.12
C GLN A 314 80.73 -94.86 5.38
N GLU A 315 81.28 -94.86 6.60
CA GLU A 315 82.35 -95.76 6.98
C GLU A 315 81.94 -97.23 6.86
N ALA A 316 80.73 -97.57 7.30
CA ALA A 316 80.20 -98.93 7.18
C ALA A 316 80.07 -99.36 5.71
N ARG A 317 79.63 -98.47 4.81
CA ARG A 317 79.60 -98.74 3.36
C ARG A 317 80.99 -99.00 2.80
N ILE A 318 81.98 -98.16 3.15
CA ILE A 318 83.38 -98.34 2.71
C ILE A 318 83.95 -99.67 3.24
N ARG A 319 83.67 -100.02 4.49
CA ARG A 319 84.07 -101.32 5.08
C ARG A 319 83.44 -102.50 4.33
N GLN A 320 82.17 -102.42 3.98
CA GLN A 320 81.48 -103.47 3.20
C GLN A 320 82.08 -103.60 1.79
N GLU A 321 82.35 -102.50 1.10
CA GLU A 321 83.00 -102.51 -0.21
C GLU A 321 84.39 -103.14 -0.16
N LEU A 322 85.17 -102.82 0.88
CA LEU A 322 86.50 -103.42 1.12
C LEU A 322 86.39 -104.94 1.34
N VAL A 323 85.43 -105.39 2.14
CA VAL A 323 85.19 -106.83 2.40
C VAL A 323 84.85 -107.57 1.09
N VAL A 324 83.96 -107.02 0.28
CA VAL A 324 83.59 -107.61 -1.02
C VAL A 324 84.78 -107.63 -1.98
N ALA A 325 85.60 -106.59 -2.02
CA ALA A 325 86.81 -106.55 -2.84
C ALA A 325 87.85 -107.60 -2.41
N VAL A 326 88.02 -107.80 -1.10
CA VAL A 326 88.89 -108.85 -0.55
C VAL A 326 88.36 -110.25 -0.88
N GLN A 327 87.05 -110.48 -0.73
CA GLN A 327 86.41 -111.76 -1.10
C GLN A 327 86.61 -112.07 -2.58
N LYS A 328 86.32 -111.12 -3.48
CA LYS A 328 86.56 -111.28 -4.93
C LYS A 328 88.03 -111.64 -5.23
N ARG A 329 88.99 -111.05 -4.51
CA ARG A 329 90.42 -111.36 -4.66
C ARG A 329 90.78 -112.75 -4.15
N ILE A 330 90.15 -113.21 -3.08
CA ILE A 330 90.30 -114.58 -2.56
C ILE A 330 89.69 -115.59 -3.53
N ASP A 331 88.49 -115.34 -4.04
CA ASP A 331 87.80 -116.20 -5.00
C ASP A 331 88.61 -116.34 -6.30
N LEU A 332 89.18 -115.24 -6.81
CA LEU A 332 90.11 -115.27 -7.95
C LEU A 332 91.35 -116.12 -7.68
N ARG A 333 91.95 -116.03 -6.47
CA ARG A 333 93.09 -116.87 -6.09
C ARG A 333 92.71 -118.34 -5.96
N LEU A 334 91.56 -118.64 -5.38
CA LEU A 334 91.04 -120.01 -5.26
C LEU A 334 90.75 -120.60 -6.64
N ALA A 335 90.09 -119.85 -7.53
CA ALA A 335 89.83 -120.27 -8.91
C ALA A 335 91.12 -120.57 -9.69
N MET A 336 92.13 -119.70 -9.58
CA MET A 336 93.46 -119.91 -10.16
C MET A 336 94.15 -121.16 -9.59
N ALA A 337 94.07 -121.38 -8.27
CA ALA A 337 94.63 -122.57 -7.63
C ALA A 337 93.90 -123.86 -8.04
N HIS A 338 92.57 -123.80 -8.20
CA HIS A 338 91.77 -124.90 -8.75
C HIS A 338 92.17 -125.22 -10.19
N GLN A 339 92.29 -124.22 -11.06
CA GLN A 339 92.75 -124.41 -12.45
C GLN A 339 94.15 -125.03 -12.52
N GLN A 340 95.08 -124.62 -11.64
CA GLN A 340 96.40 -125.24 -11.52
C GLN A 340 96.32 -126.70 -11.07
N LYS A 341 95.52 -127.02 -10.05
CA LYS A 341 95.32 -128.39 -9.58
C LYS A 341 94.71 -129.29 -10.67
N GLU A 342 93.73 -128.80 -11.40
CA GLU A 342 93.13 -129.53 -12.54
C GLU A 342 94.16 -129.80 -13.63
N ARG A 343 95.02 -128.83 -13.94
CA ARG A 343 96.11 -128.98 -14.92
C ARG A 343 97.14 -130.03 -14.48
N VAL A 344 97.50 -130.07 -13.20
CA VAL A 344 98.39 -131.12 -12.65
C VAL A 344 97.71 -132.49 -12.70
N LEU A 345 96.42 -132.57 -12.37
CA LEU A 345 95.67 -133.83 -12.41
C LEU A 345 95.50 -134.35 -13.86
N GLN A 346 95.33 -133.46 -14.83
CA GLN A 346 95.31 -133.79 -16.27
C GLN A 346 96.66 -134.36 -16.72
N LEU A 347 97.77 -133.71 -16.39
CA LEU A 347 99.11 -134.23 -16.68
C LEU A 347 99.39 -135.60 -16.03
N GLN A 348 98.92 -135.82 -14.79
CA GLN A 348 99.06 -137.12 -14.13
C GLN A 348 98.20 -138.21 -14.79
N ARG A 349 96.99 -137.87 -15.25
CA ARG A 349 96.14 -138.79 -16.03
C ARG A 349 96.76 -139.11 -17.40
N GLU A 350 97.37 -138.13 -18.05
CA GLU A 350 98.11 -138.34 -19.30
C GLU A 350 99.35 -139.22 -19.10
N GLY A 351 100.12 -139.00 -18.03
CA GLY A 351 101.27 -139.85 -17.68
C GLY A 351 100.89 -141.29 -17.31
N GLN A 352 99.77 -141.50 -16.61
CA GLN A 352 99.25 -142.84 -16.32
C GLN A 352 98.72 -143.54 -17.59
N ARG A 353 98.09 -142.79 -18.51
CA ARG A 353 97.69 -143.30 -19.83
C ARG A 353 98.91 -143.67 -20.69
N GLU A 354 99.97 -142.86 -20.69
CA GLU A 354 101.21 -143.18 -21.41
C GLU A 354 101.90 -144.43 -20.84
N GLN A 355 101.90 -144.64 -19.52
CA GLN A 355 102.47 -145.84 -18.89
C GLN A 355 101.67 -147.11 -19.22
N GLN A 356 100.33 -147.02 -19.23
CA GLN A 356 99.45 -148.11 -19.68
C GLN A 356 99.66 -148.40 -21.17
N MET A 357 99.80 -147.37 -22.01
CA MET A 357 100.09 -147.52 -23.44
C MET A 357 101.47 -148.15 -23.69
N ARG A 358 102.47 -147.89 -22.84
CA ARG A 358 103.83 -148.46 -22.95
C ARG A 358 103.86 -149.95 -22.57
N GLN A 359 103.02 -150.36 -21.62
CA GLN A 359 102.86 -151.76 -21.23
C GLN A 359 102.04 -152.54 -22.27
N GLU A 360 100.94 -151.96 -22.76
CA GLU A 360 100.14 -152.51 -23.86
C GLU A 360 100.94 -152.61 -25.18
N MET A 361 101.84 -151.66 -25.48
CA MET A 361 102.72 -151.72 -26.67
C MET A 361 103.82 -152.79 -26.59
N MET A 362 104.26 -153.20 -25.39
CA MET A 362 105.21 -154.30 -25.21
C MET A 362 104.52 -155.67 -25.31
N GLU A 363 103.29 -155.79 -24.81
CA GLU A 363 102.45 -157.00 -24.97
C GLU A 363 101.90 -157.16 -26.39
N GLN A 364 101.60 -156.05 -27.08
CA GLN A 364 101.24 -156.04 -28.50
C GLN A 364 102.40 -156.46 -29.39
N LYS A 365 103.66 -156.05 -29.10
CA LYS A 365 104.83 -156.55 -29.87
C LYS A 365 105.08 -158.06 -29.71
N ALA A 366 104.89 -158.61 -28.51
CA ALA A 366 105.02 -160.05 -28.27
C ALA A 366 103.92 -160.89 -28.93
N THR A 367 102.75 -160.29 -29.18
CA THR A 367 101.63 -160.93 -29.90
C THR A 367 101.69 -160.66 -31.41
N GLN A 368 102.29 -159.56 -31.86
CA GLN A 368 102.54 -159.25 -33.28
C GLN A 368 103.62 -160.13 -33.91
N ASP A 369 104.71 -160.50 -33.20
CA ASP A 369 105.70 -161.46 -33.72
C ASP A 369 105.14 -162.88 -33.87
N ARG A 370 104.09 -163.22 -33.10
CA ARG A 370 103.34 -164.48 -33.19
C ARG A 370 102.24 -164.45 -34.26
N LEU A 371 101.83 -163.25 -34.70
CA LEU A 371 100.80 -163.00 -35.72
C LEU A 371 101.37 -162.61 -37.09
N ASP A 372 102.59 -162.08 -37.21
CA ASP A 372 103.18 -161.71 -38.50
C ASP A 372 103.68 -162.92 -39.32
N GLN A 373 103.85 -164.10 -38.71
CA GLN A 373 104.02 -165.38 -39.45
C GLN A 373 102.70 -165.92 -40.05
N LEU A 374 101.54 -165.52 -39.52
CA LEU A 374 100.22 -166.00 -39.97
C LEU A 374 99.40 -164.92 -40.73
N THR A 375 99.86 -163.66 -40.73
CA THR A 375 99.18 -162.55 -41.42
C THR A 375 99.89 -162.07 -42.69
N ALA A 376 101.11 -162.54 -42.98
CA ALA A 376 101.75 -162.38 -44.30
C ALA A 376 100.96 -163.11 -45.41
N GLU A 377 100.32 -164.24 -45.10
CA GLU A 377 99.43 -164.96 -46.01
C GLU A 377 98.02 -164.33 -46.12
N ARG A 378 97.52 -163.65 -45.07
CA ARG A 378 96.20 -163.00 -45.07
C ARG A 378 96.20 -161.54 -45.57
N ARG A 379 97.33 -160.82 -45.48
CA ARG A 379 97.49 -159.47 -46.09
C ARG A 379 97.48 -159.50 -47.63
N ARG A 380 97.84 -160.63 -48.26
CA ARG A 380 97.70 -160.84 -49.72
C ARG A 380 96.25 -160.87 -50.20
N ILE A 381 95.31 -161.34 -49.37
CA ILE A 381 93.91 -161.56 -49.75
C ILE A 381 93.06 -160.29 -49.55
N LYS A 382 93.22 -159.56 -48.43
CA LYS A 382 92.39 -158.37 -48.14
C LYS A 382 92.79 -157.08 -48.85
N ILE A 383 94.05 -156.92 -49.28
CA ILE A 383 94.45 -155.81 -50.19
C ILE A 383 93.77 -155.96 -51.56
N GLN A 384 93.45 -157.19 -51.98
CA GLN A 384 92.70 -157.48 -53.21
C GLN A 384 91.20 -157.15 -53.04
N GLU A 385 90.63 -157.45 -51.87
CA GLU A 385 89.22 -157.17 -51.55
C GLU A 385 88.93 -155.67 -51.33
N HIS A 386 89.81 -154.93 -50.65
CA HIS A 386 89.65 -153.48 -50.45
C HIS A 386 89.90 -152.67 -51.74
N ARG A 387 90.72 -153.19 -52.67
CA ARG A 387 90.86 -152.65 -54.03
C ARG A 387 89.58 -152.85 -54.86
N GLN A 388 88.86 -153.96 -54.68
CA GLN A 388 87.57 -154.22 -55.35
C GLN A 388 86.36 -153.54 -54.68
N ALA A 389 86.38 -153.34 -53.36
CA ALA A 389 85.30 -152.65 -52.63
C ALA A 389 85.32 -151.12 -52.82
N VAL A 390 86.51 -150.53 -52.94
CA VAL A 390 86.69 -149.13 -53.36
C VAL A 390 86.24 -148.96 -54.83
N GLU A 391 86.42 -149.95 -55.70
CA GLU A 391 85.83 -149.97 -57.05
C GLU A 391 84.29 -150.08 -57.03
N ARG A 392 83.70 -150.83 -56.08
CA ARG A 392 82.24 -150.97 -55.94
C ARG A 392 81.58 -149.68 -55.43
N LEU A 393 82.16 -148.98 -54.45
CA LEU A 393 81.63 -147.69 -54.00
C LEU A 393 81.86 -146.56 -55.02
N LEU A 394 82.91 -146.63 -55.85
CA LEU A 394 83.05 -145.76 -57.03
C LEU A 394 82.00 -146.08 -58.13
N LYS A 395 81.60 -147.36 -58.29
CA LYS A 395 80.52 -147.77 -59.21
C LYS A 395 79.12 -147.41 -58.68
N GLU A 396 78.85 -147.50 -57.38
CA GLU A 396 77.57 -147.06 -56.77
C GLU A 396 77.44 -145.54 -56.73
N ARG A 397 78.53 -144.80 -56.53
CA ARG A 397 78.54 -143.32 -56.68
C ARG A 397 78.38 -142.90 -58.15
N ARG A 398 78.89 -143.69 -59.11
CA ARG A 398 78.58 -143.52 -60.55
C ARG A 398 77.14 -143.86 -60.88
N VAL A 399 76.51 -144.85 -60.22
CA VAL A 399 75.09 -145.18 -60.45
C VAL A 399 74.16 -144.12 -59.85
N ARG A 400 74.45 -143.56 -58.67
CA ARG A 400 73.67 -142.41 -58.13
C ARG A 400 73.92 -141.11 -58.90
N ARG A 401 75.16 -140.87 -59.35
CA ARG A 401 75.47 -139.73 -60.24
C ARG A 401 74.92 -139.93 -61.66
N ASN A 402 74.79 -141.14 -62.16
CA ASN A 402 74.10 -141.46 -63.42
C ASN A 402 72.59 -141.42 -63.25
N LEU A 403 72.01 -141.71 -62.08
CA LEU A 403 70.58 -141.50 -61.84
C LEU A 403 70.24 -140.01 -61.71
N GLU A 404 71.10 -139.23 -61.05
CA GLU A 404 70.97 -137.77 -60.99
C GLU A 404 71.30 -137.11 -62.35
N LEU A 405 72.29 -137.62 -63.10
CA LEU A 405 72.57 -137.19 -64.48
C LEU A 405 71.54 -137.71 -65.49
N GLU A 406 70.90 -138.87 -65.32
CA GLU A 406 69.80 -139.34 -66.18
C GLU A 406 68.51 -138.59 -65.88
N GLN A 407 68.31 -138.10 -64.66
CA GLN A 407 67.20 -137.18 -64.33
C GLN A 407 67.47 -135.79 -64.90
N ILE A 408 68.69 -135.25 -64.74
CA ILE A 408 69.09 -133.97 -65.35
C ILE A 408 69.16 -134.05 -66.88
N MET A 409 69.58 -135.19 -67.47
CA MET A 409 69.59 -135.41 -68.91
C MET A 409 68.21 -135.72 -69.46
N ARG A 410 67.28 -136.35 -68.72
CA ARG A 410 65.87 -136.47 -69.14
C ARG A 410 65.15 -135.13 -69.04
N ASP A 411 65.45 -134.33 -68.03
CA ASP A 411 64.91 -132.97 -67.91
C ASP A 411 65.53 -132.03 -68.98
N HIS A 412 66.79 -132.24 -69.36
CA HIS A 412 67.47 -131.51 -70.44
C HIS A 412 67.14 -132.05 -71.85
N GLU A 413 66.86 -133.35 -72.04
CA GLU A 413 66.38 -133.95 -73.29
C GLU A 413 64.89 -133.62 -73.53
N ALA A 414 64.05 -133.60 -72.48
CA ALA A 414 62.69 -133.09 -72.59
C ALA A 414 62.66 -131.58 -72.91
N GLN A 415 63.59 -130.80 -72.33
CA GLN A 415 63.77 -129.39 -72.69
C GLN A 415 64.37 -129.22 -74.10
N LEU A 416 65.31 -130.08 -74.55
CA LEU A 416 65.85 -130.06 -75.91
C LEU A 416 64.86 -130.59 -76.96
N GLU A 417 63.94 -131.49 -76.62
CA GLU A 417 62.88 -131.96 -77.53
C GLU A 417 61.75 -130.93 -77.63
N GLU A 418 61.41 -130.23 -76.55
CA GLU A 418 60.55 -129.04 -76.58
C GLU A 418 61.22 -127.86 -77.30
N GLU A 419 62.53 -127.67 -77.14
CA GLU A 419 63.29 -126.65 -77.88
C GLU A 419 63.52 -127.02 -79.34
N LYS A 420 63.76 -128.29 -79.70
CA LYS A 420 63.80 -128.74 -81.11
C LYS A 420 62.43 -128.66 -81.78
N ALA A 421 61.34 -128.94 -81.06
CA ALA A 421 59.98 -128.73 -81.56
C ALA A 421 59.69 -127.22 -81.74
N ARG A 422 60.20 -126.35 -80.85
CA ARG A 422 60.14 -124.89 -81.02
C ARG A 422 61.03 -124.39 -82.15
N GLU A 423 62.24 -124.90 -82.31
CA GLU A 423 63.20 -124.52 -83.36
C GLU A 423 62.71 -124.96 -84.74
N GLN A 424 62.04 -126.11 -84.86
CA GLN A 424 61.39 -126.53 -86.11
C GLN A 424 60.24 -125.59 -86.48
N ILE A 425 59.40 -125.18 -85.51
CA ILE A 425 58.33 -124.20 -85.74
C ILE A 425 58.91 -122.81 -86.07
N ILE A 426 60.02 -122.42 -85.44
CA ILE A 426 60.72 -121.15 -85.70
C ILE A 426 61.44 -121.18 -87.06
N GLU A 427 62.00 -122.30 -87.49
CA GLU A 427 62.62 -122.44 -88.82
C GLU A 427 61.57 -122.50 -89.93
N GLU A 428 60.41 -123.12 -89.69
CA GLU A 428 59.26 -123.08 -90.60
C GLU A 428 58.67 -121.66 -90.71
N GLU A 429 58.49 -120.95 -89.60
CA GLU A 429 58.11 -119.52 -89.59
C GLU A 429 59.20 -118.64 -90.23
N ARG A 430 60.50 -118.90 -89.97
CA ARG A 430 61.62 -118.16 -90.58
C ARG A 430 61.63 -118.34 -92.10
N ILE A 431 61.35 -119.54 -92.61
CA ILE A 431 61.29 -119.80 -94.06
C ILE A 431 60.01 -119.21 -94.67
N ASN A 432 58.87 -119.22 -93.96
CA ASN A 432 57.63 -118.55 -94.38
C ASN A 432 57.79 -117.02 -94.43
N ILE A 433 58.41 -116.41 -93.42
CA ILE A 433 58.70 -114.98 -93.36
C ILE A 433 59.69 -114.60 -94.46
N LEU A 434 60.71 -115.43 -94.70
CA LEU A 434 61.63 -115.21 -95.82
C LEU A 434 60.93 -115.35 -97.18
N GLN A 435 60.02 -116.31 -97.39
CA GLN A 435 59.27 -116.42 -98.66
C GLN A 435 58.28 -115.28 -98.89
N GLN A 436 57.64 -114.75 -97.84
CA GLN A 436 56.67 -113.65 -97.95
C GLN A 436 57.34 -112.27 -98.13
N HIS A 437 58.53 -112.08 -97.57
CA HIS A 437 59.23 -110.78 -97.58
C HIS A 437 60.44 -110.73 -98.50
N ALA A 438 60.99 -111.86 -98.97
CA ALA A 438 62.16 -111.86 -99.86
C ALA A 438 61.88 -111.16 -101.19
N GLU A 439 60.69 -111.32 -101.78
CA GLU A 439 60.36 -110.64 -103.04
C GLU A 439 60.23 -109.12 -102.85
N ASN A 440 59.79 -108.65 -101.69
CA ASN A 440 59.58 -107.23 -101.39
C ASN A 440 60.82 -106.52 -100.79
N LEU A 441 61.84 -107.26 -100.37
CA LEU A 441 63.06 -106.74 -99.74
C LEU A 441 64.33 -107.04 -100.56
N LEU A 442 64.17 -107.24 -101.88
CA LEU A 442 65.29 -107.26 -102.82
C LEU A 442 65.98 -105.88 -102.82
N GLY A 443 67.18 -105.80 -102.25
CA GLY A 443 68.04 -104.62 -102.26
C GLY A 443 68.34 -103.98 -100.90
N PHE A 444 67.59 -104.29 -99.84
CA PHE A 444 67.77 -103.68 -98.50
C PHE A 444 68.20 -104.66 -97.41
N MET A 445 68.66 -105.86 -97.78
CA MET A 445 69.01 -106.92 -96.83
C MET A 445 70.54 -107.06 -96.68
N PRO A 446 71.09 -106.95 -95.44
CA PRO A 446 72.53 -107.10 -95.20
C PRO A 446 72.98 -108.56 -95.29
N ARG A 447 74.16 -108.79 -95.88
CA ARG A 447 74.65 -110.11 -96.35
C ARG A 447 74.83 -111.21 -95.29
N GLY A 448 74.71 -110.92 -93.99
CA GLY A 448 74.97 -111.87 -92.91
C GLY A 448 73.76 -112.66 -92.38
N LEU A 449 72.54 -112.39 -92.86
CA LEU A 449 71.31 -112.97 -92.28
C LEU A 449 70.85 -114.31 -92.89
N LEU A 450 71.35 -114.66 -94.07
CA LEU A 450 70.97 -115.88 -94.79
C LEU A 450 72.09 -116.93 -94.69
N LYS A 451 71.74 -118.18 -94.42
CA LYS A 451 72.68 -119.31 -94.43
C LYS A 451 72.81 -119.84 -95.87
N GLU A 452 73.94 -120.47 -96.21
CA GLU A 452 74.21 -121.00 -97.56
C GLU A 452 73.15 -122.00 -98.07
N SER A 453 72.50 -122.73 -97.17
CA SER A 453 71.38 -123.64 -97.45
C SER A 453 70.07 -122.92 -97.82
N ASP A 454 69.89 -121.66 -97.40
CA ASP A 454 68.65 -120.89 -97.59
C ASP A 454 68.59 -120.32 -99.02
N ILE A 455 69.76 -120.00 -99.60
CA ILE A 455 69.92 -119.48 -100.96
C ILE A 455 69.47 -120.50 -102.02
N GLN A 456 69.55 -121.79 -101.72
CA GLN A 456 69.12 -122.85 -102.64
C GLN A 456 67.60 -123.08 -102.63
N LYS A 457 66.91 -122.72 -101.54
CA LYS A 457 65.45 -122.89 -101.38
C LYS A 457 64.67 -121.65 -101.85
N LEU A 458 65.33 -120.50 -101.90
CA LEU A 458 64.83 -119.25 -102.48
C LEU A 458 65.11 -119.27 -103.99
N GLY A 459 64.07 -119.58 -104.79
CA GLY A 459 64.15 -119.97 -106.20
C GLY A 459 65.04 -119.11 -107.13
N SER A 460 65.38 -119.70 -108.28
CA SER A 460 66.38 -119.28 -109.27
C SER A 460 66.40 -117.79 -109.69
N ASN A 461 65.28 -117.06 -109.54
CA ASN A 461 65.18 -115.63 -109.85
C ASN A 461 65.94 -114.74 -108.84
N PHE A 462 66.14 -115.19 -107.60
CA PHE A 462 66.84 -114.45 -106.56
C PHE A 462 68.38 -114.47 -106.78
N LYS A 463 68.88 -115.55 -107.39
CA LYS A 463 70.31 -115.85 -107.57
C LYS A 463 71.03 -114.88 -108.49
N THR A 464 70.37 -114.42 -109.56
CA THR A 464 70.96 -113.49 -110.55
C THR A 464 71.04 -112.05 -110.07
N SER A 465 70.22 -111.66 -109.09
CA SER A 465 70.17 -110.28 -108.58
C SER A 465 71.10 -110.07 -107.39
N PHE A 466 71.25 -111.10 -106.55
CA PHE A 466 72.09 -111.06 -105.35
C PHE A 466 73.60 -111.01 -105.66
N GLU A 467 74.03 -111.64 -106.76
CA GLU A 467 75.43 -111.62 -107.22
C GLU A 467 75.81 -110.31 -107.95
N ASN A 468 74.82 -109.48 -108.32
CA ASN A 468 75.02 -108.22 -109.07
C ASN A 468 74.91 -106.93 -108.23
N HIS A 469 74.53 -107.02 -106.94
CA HIS A 469 74.59 -105.87 -106.02
C HIS A 469 75.84 -105.98 -105.16
N GLY A 470 76.93 -105.49 -105.76
CA GLY A 470 78.09 -104.93 -105.08
C GLY A 470 78.05 -103.41 -105.18
N VAL A 471 78.95 -102.77 -104.42
CA VAL A 471 79.22 -101.31 -104.32
C VAL A 471 78.32 -100.63 -103.27
N GLU A 472 78.79 -100.01 -102.20
CA GLU A 472 80.10 -99.70 -101.58
C GLU A 472 79.78 -99.07 -100.20
N GLN A 473 80.77 -99.00 -99.28
CA GLN A 473 80.78 -98.28 -97.98
C GLN A 473 80.11 -99.02 -96.79
N ASP A 474 80.60 -99.02 -95.54
CA ASP A 474 81.73 -98.33 -94.89
C ASP A 474 81.90 -98.86 -93.42
N PRO A 475 82.89 -98.37 -92.65
CA PRO A 475 83.42 -98.99 -91.42
C PRO A 475 82.76 -98.53 -90.11
N CYS A 476 82.77 -99.40 -89.09
CA CYS A 476 83.17 -99.14 -87.67
C CYS A 476 82.57 -100.18 -86.71
N LEU A 477 83.44 -100.64 -85.78
CA LEU A 477 83.24 -101.39 -84.52
C LEU A 477 82.92 -102.89 -84.59
#